data_AF-A0A3A5M0H2-F1
#
_entry.id   AF-A0A3A5M0H2-F1
#
_cell.length_a   1.000
_cell.length_b   1.000
_cell.length_c   1.000
_cell.angle_alpha   90.00
_cell.angle_beta   90.00
_cell.angle_gamma   90.00
#
_symmetry.space_group_name_H-M   'P 1'
#
loop_
_entity.id
_entity.type
_entity.pdbx_description
1 polymer ?
#
loop_
_entity_poly.entity_id
_entity_poly.type
_entity_poly.pdbx_seq_one_letter_code
_entity_poly.pdbx_strand_id
1 'polypeptide(L)'
;MAQNLNQPVTDDSIKVRQLSHYQFSWVAGEPGQPGSWTLQLVLDQGAWEEVLTIDADDADNLQDLLSSAETVYYDVQRRTLMFGTTEAGHH
;
A
#
# COMPACT_ATOMS: atom_id res chain seq x y z
N MET A 1 -10.97 -11.28 34.81
CA MET A 1 -11.16 -9.85 34.48
C MET A 1 -10.14 -9.50 33.40
N ALA A 2 -10.60 -8.81 32.36
CA ALA A 2 -10.12 -8.87 30.98
C ALA A 2 -8.74 -8.26 30.71
N GLN A 3 -8.04 -8.84 29.73
CA GLN A 3 -7.48 -8.06 28.62
C GLN A 3 -7.78 -8.82 27.32
N ASN A 4 -8.92 -8.53 26.68
CA ASN A 4 -9.05 -8.71 25.24
C ASN A 4 -8.15 -7.62 24.64
N LEU A 5 -6.86 -7.94 24.49
CA LEU A 5 -6.00 -7.19 23.61
C LEU A 5 -6.60 -7.42 22.23
N ASN A 6 -7.17 -6.36 21.65
CA ASN A 6 -7.59 -6.30 20.27
C ASN A 6 -6.31 -6.35 19.42
N GLN A 7 -5.63 -7.50 19.45
CA GLN A 7 -4.35 -7.71 18.82
C GLN A 7 -4.66 -7.80 17.33
N PRO A 8 -4.04 -6.95 16.49
CA PRO A 8 -4.24 -7.03 15.05
C PRO A 8 -3.98 -8.47 14.63
N VAL A 9 -4.91 -9.05 13.88
CA VAL A 9 -4.72 -10.39 13.33
C VAL A 9 -3.62 -10.28 12.27
N THR A 10 -2.37 -10.51 12.67
CA THR A 10 -1.24 -10.70 11.77
C THR A 10 -1.25 -12.15 11.30
N ASP A 11 -2.25 -12.48 10.48
CA ASP A 11 -2.31 -13.78 9.81
C ASP A 11 -1.53 -13.69 8.49
N ASP A 12 -0.34 -14.29 8.48
CA ASP A 12 0.55 -14.34 7.31
C ASP A 12 0.00 -15.19 6.16
N SER A 13 -1.09 -15.93 6.38
CA SER A 13 -1.78 -16.67 5.31
C SER A 13 -2.55 -15.76 4.36
N ILE A 14 -2.94 -14.55 4.81
CA ILE A 14 -3.63 -13.55 3.99
C ILE A 14 -2.64 -12.96 2.98
N LYS A 15 -2.80 -13.31 1.71
CA LYS A 15 -1.91 -12.87 0.62
C LYS A 15 -2.36 -11.58 -0.06
N VAL A 16 -3.67 -11.33 -0.08
CA VAL A 16 -4.25 -10.12 -0.64
C VAL A 16 -4.89 -9.34 0.50
N ARG A 17 -4.42 -8.12 0.72
CA ARG A 17 -4.80 -7.27 1.85
C ARG A 17 -5.39 -5.96 1.36
N GLN A 18 -6.30 -5.36 2.14
CA GLN A 18 -6.89 -4.08 1.77
C GLN A 18 -5.94 -2.94 2.14
N LEU A 19 -5.67 -2.02 1.20
CA LEU A 19 -4.93 -0.80 1.49
C LEU A 19 -5.84 0.14 2.28
N SER A 20 -5.44 0.46 3.52
CA SER A 20 -6.20 1.33 4.42
C SER A 20 -5.70 2.77 4.36
N HIS A 21 -4.38 2.96 4.33
CA HIS A 21 -3.75 4.28 4.16
C HIS A 21 -2.48 4.14 3.31
N TYR A 22 -2.03 5.23 2.71
CA TYR A 22 -0.74 5.30 2.03
C TYR A 22 -0.05 6.65 2.27
N GLN A 23 1.27 6.66 2.18
CA GLN A 23 2.08 7.87 2.32
C GLN A 23 3.21 7.87 1.29
N PHE A 24 3.19 8.85 0.39
CA PHE A 24 4.35 9.16 -0.44
C PHE A 24 5.36 9.94 0.39
N SER A 25 6.64 9.63 0.24
CA SER A 25 7.72 10.42 0.82
C SER A 25 8.89 10.53 -0.15
N TRP A 26 9.67 11.59 0.01
CA TRP A 26 10.89 11.81 -0.74
C TRP A 26 12.06 11.89 0.23
N VAL A 27 13.10 11.10 -0.04
CA VAL A 27 14.33 11.07 0.75
C VAL A 27 15.44 11.69 -0.08
N ALA A 28 16.09 12.72 0.45
CA ALA A 28 17.20 13.37 -0.21
C ALA A 28 18.36 12.39 -0.43
N GLY A 29 18.94 12.43 -1.63
CA GLY A 29 20.22 11.81 -1.91
C GLY A 29 21.39 12.67 -1.44
N GLU A 30 22.59 12.20 -1.73
CA GLU A 30 23.81 13.00 -1.55
C GLU A 30 23.76 14.31 -2.37
N PRO A 31 24.52 15.35 -1.99
CA PRO A 31 24.56 16.61 -2.75
C PRO A 31 24.85 16.39 -4.24
N GLY A 32 23.94 16.87 -5.09
CA GLY A 32 24.04 16.71 -6.55
C GLY A 32 23.57 15.37 -7.10
N GLN A 33 23.11 14.45 -6.25
CA GLN A 33 22.46 13.20 -6.65
C GLN A 33 20.94 13.30 -6.55
N PRO A 34 20.19 12.55 -7.38
CA PRO A 34 18.75 12.45 -7.22
C PRO A 34 18.39 11.83 -5.86
N GLY A 35 17.30 12.30 -5.27
CA GLY A 35 16.68 11.63 -4.14
C GLY A 35 15.85 10.42 -4.58
N SER A 36 15.31 9.70 -3.60
CA SER A 36 14.48 8.53 -3.82
C SER A 36 13.05 8.79 -3.35
N TRP A 37 12.07 8.39 -4.17
CA TRP A 37 10.68 8.34 -3.74
C TRP A 37 10.39 7.02 -3.04
N THR A 38 9.60 7.09 -1.99
CA THR A 38 9.02 5.91 -1.36
C THR A 38 7.53 6.04 -1.22
N LEU A 39 6.85 4.91 -1.25
CA LEU A 39 5.43 4.77 -0.97
C LEU A 39 5.29 3.76 0.17
N GLN A 40 4.83 4.23 1.32
CA GLN A 40 4.41 3.38 2.43
C GLN A 40 2.95 2.99 2.25
N LEU A 41 2.68 1.69 2.27
CA LEU A 41 1.36 1.10 2.26
C LEU A 41 1.02 0.62 3.67
N VAL A 42 -0.12 1.06 4.20
CA VAL A 42 -0.67 0.59 5.48
C VAL A 42 -1.86 -0.30 5.16
N LEU A 43 -1.73 -1.59 5.42
CA LEU A 43 -2.70 -2.62 5.04
C LEU A 43 -3.49 -3.08 6.26
N ASP A 44 -4.76 -3.44 6.04
CA ASP A 44 -5.66 -4.00 7.05
C ASP A 44 -5.63 -3.20 8.39
N GLN A 45 -5.83 -1.88 8.30
CA GLN A 45 -5.81 -0.93 9.44
C GLN A 45 -4.51 -0.93 10.26
N GLY A 46 -3.38 -1.24 9.61
CA GLY A 46 -2.06 -1.27 10.25
C GLY A 46 -1.67 -2.63 10.79
N ALA A 47 -2.38 -3.70 10.42
CA ALA A 47 -1.92 -5.06 10.71
C ALA A 47 -0.69 -5.44 9.87
N TRP A 48 -0.46 -4.79 8.72
CA TRP A 48 0.73 -4.98 7.91
C TRP A 48 1.16 -3.66 7.26
N GLU A 49 2.47 -3.47 7.07
CA GLU A 49 3.02 -2.34 6.33
C GLU A 49 4.03 -2.82 5.29
N GLU A 50 4.07 -2.14 4.14
CA GLU A 50 5.06 -2.35 3.09
C GLU A 50 5.60 -0.99 2.64
N VAL A 51 6.93 -0.89 2.46
CA VAL A 51 7.56 0.31 1.88
C VAL A 51 8.13 -0.05 0.52
N LEU A 52 7.66 0.66 -0.50
CA LEU A 52 8.13 0.54 -1.87
C LEU A 52 9.08 1.70 -2.17
N THR A 53 10.22 1.40 -2.78
CA THR A 53 11.03 2.42 -3.45
C THR A 53 10.59 2.47 -4.90
N ILE A 54 10.20 3.65 -5.36
CA ILE A 54 9.65 3.89 -6.70
C ILE A 54 10.41 5.04 -7.35
N ASP A 55 10.33 5.13 -8.68
CA ASP A 55 10.81 6.31 -9.37
C ASP A 55 9.75 7.43 -9.38
N ALA A 56 10.11 8.57 -10.00
CA ALA A 56 9.23 9.74 -10.03
C ALA A 56 8.01 9.55 -10.95
N ASP A 57 8.17 8.79 -12.04
CA ASP A 57 7.09 8.57 -13.02
C ASP A 57 6.05 7.60 -12.43
N ASP A 58 6.51 6.56 -11.73
CA ASP A 58 5.65 5.67 -10.95
C ASP A 58 4.94 6.42 -9.82
N ALA A 59 5.63 7.33 -9.13
CA ALA A 59 5.02 8.11 -8.04
C ALA A 59 3.85 8.98 -8.54
N ASP A 60 4.02 9.66 -9.67
CA ASP A 60 2.98 10.49 -10.30
C ASP A 60 1.77 9.62 -10.72
N ASN A 61 2.00 8.54 -11.45
CA ASN A 61 0.94 7.62 -11.89
C ASN A 61 0.20 6.98 -10.71
N LEU A 62 0.91 6.56 -9.67
CA LEU A 62 0.31 5.95 -8.48
C LEU A 62 -0.49 6.97 -7.67
N GLN A 63 -0.08 8.24 -7.62
CA GLN A 63 -0.83 9.28 -6.92
C GLN A 63 -2.21 9.48 -7.56
N ASP A 64 -2.29 9.51 -8.89
CA ASP A 64 -3.56 9.64 -9.63
C ASP A 64 -4.46 8.40 -9.44
N LEU A 65 -3.91 7.19 -9.53
CA LEU A 65 -4.67 5.96 -9.34
C LEU A 65 -5.17 5.81 -7.90
N LEU A 66 -4.33 6.11 -6.90
CA LEU A 66 -4.69 6.00 -5.48
C LEU A 66 -5.66 7.08 -5.02
N SER A 67 -5.66 8.25 -5.64
CA SER A 67 -6.60 9.34 -5.31
C SER A 67 -7.98 9.15 -5.92
N SER A 68 -8.09 8.39 -7.01
CA SER A 68 -9.35 8.14 -7.72
C SER A 68 -10.01 6.82 -7.36
N ALA A 69 -9.26 5.82 -6.90
CA ALA A 69 -9.80 4.51 -6.54
C ALA A 69 -10.56 4.54 -5.20
N GLU A 70 -11.79 4.00 -5.20
CA GLU A 70 -12.59 3.84 -3.97
C GLU A 70 -12.06 2.71 -3.08
N THR A 71 -11.53 1.65 -3.68
CA THR A 71 -10.97 0.50 -2.96
C THR A 71 -9.72 0.01 -3.67
N VAL A 72 -8.67 -0.25 -2.88
CA VAL A 72 -7.39 -0.73 -3.37
C VAL A 72 -6.96 -1.93 -2.54
N TYR A 73 -6.42 -2.94 -3.20
CA TYR A 73 -5.85 -4.13 -2.57
C TYR A 73 -4.37 -4.28 -2.95
N TYR A 74 -3.63 -4.99 -2.11
CA TYR A 74 -2.22 -5.32 -2.34
C TYR A 74 -2.01 -6.83 -2.19
N ASP A 75 -1.53 -7.47 -3.24
CA ASP A 75 -1.01 -8.84 -3.19
C ASP A 75 0.41 -8.79 -2.64
N VAL A 76 0.59 -9.17 -1.38
CA VAL A 76 1.88 -9.12 -0.66
C VAL A 76 2.90 -10.06 -1.30
N GLN A 77 2.46 -11.21 -1.80
CA GLN A 77 3.37 -12.21 -2.37
C GLN A 77 3.89 -11.78 -3.75
N ARG A 78 3.00 -11.21 -4.58
CA ARG A 78 3.35 -10.73 -5.92
C ARG A 78 3.85 -9.29 -5.93
N ARG A 79 3.72 -8.58 -4.82
CA ARG A 79 4.00 -7.15 -4.66
C ARG A 79 3.25 -6.31 -5.70
N THR A 80 1.93 -6.49 -5.75
CA THR A 80 1.07 -5.90 -6.80
C THR A 80 -0.09 -5.11 -6.19
N LEU A 81 -0.21 -3.83 -6.55
CA LEU A 81 -1.39 -3.01 -6.27
C LEU A 81 -2.50 -3.32 -7.28
N MET A 82 -3.73 -3.44 -6.78
CA MET A 82 -4.93 -3.72 -7.56
C MET A 82 -5.95 -2.62 -7.27
N PHE A 83 -6.28 -1.83 -8.28
CA PHE A 83 -7.13 -0.65 -8.18
C PHE A 83 -8.55 -0.99 -8.60
N GLY A 84 -9.47 -0.99 -7.64
CA GLY A 84 -10.83 -1.45 -7.85
C GLY A 84 -10.93 -2.96 -8.08
N THR A 85 -12.14 -3.49 -7.93
CA THR A 85 -12.49 -4.84 -8.35
C THR A 85 -13.87 -4.78 -9.00
N THR A 86 -14.02 -5.42 -10.15
CA THR A 86 -15.34 -5.66 -10.73
C THR A 86 -15.86 -6.96 -10.17
N GLU A 87 -17.08 -6.96 -9.62
CA GLU A 87 -17.72 -8.20 -9.21
C GLU A 87 -17.80 -9.17 -10.39
N ALA A 88 -17.51 -10.45 -10.13
CA ALA A 88 -17.62 -11.46 -11.16
C ALA A 88 -19.06 -11.49 -11.72
N GLY A 89 -19.18 -11.34 -13.04
CA GLY A 89 -20.48 -11.32 -13.75
C GLY A 89 -21.04 -9.92 -14.02
N HIS A 90 -20.44 -8.85 -13.49
CA HIS A 90 -20.74 -7.48 -13.90
C HIS A 90 -19.83 -7.04 -15.06
N HIS A 91 -20.39 -6.24 -15.99
CA HIS A 91 -19.74 -5.68 -17.18
C HIS A 91 -19.95 -4.17 -17.25
#